data_AF-A0AAF0IYB1-F1
#
_entry.id   AF-A0AAF0IYB1-F1
#
_cell.length_a   1.000
_cell.length_b   1.000
_cell.length_c   1.000
_cell.angle_alpha   90.00
_cell.angle_beta   90.00
_cell.angle_gamma   90.00
#
_symmetry.space_group_name_H-M   'P 1'
#
loop_
_entity.id
_entity.type
_entity.pdbx_description
1 polymer ?
#
loop_
_entity_poly.entity_id
_entity_poly.type
_entity_poly.pdbx_seq_one_letter_code
_entity_poly.pdbx_strand_id
1 'polypeptide(L)'
;MSSAKSGAKTRIHVGPAEDIPIGSMREVPLDAPFDQPMNAIVANVHGSFFATSSRCTHYGMPLSKGVLTDDGKLYCPFHGACFRVTTGDIEDAPALDPLQTFEVEVQDGQVYLLVDYEALKKPSHPSCPSQGKGKRKGPHTVFIGGGAVTLHAVQEMRRLGYKGDITVLTSEPYPTIDRPRLSKSYAPELKQALIRDEAYWRDTLQVDLRLSSHVYMIDTRMRRIHIRGGNTLIYEKLVLATGSVPRRLPIEGANAQGVYVMRSLQDAESLTAALKRRAAPKLVIIGTGFIGLEMGIALAKHADVTLLGQTHVPLEGPLGRQVGSGLQTAIMNERPLRFMNAVDVVRIETDMNGYVRGVTVQPRARGSPELFLQADMVLMSTGARPATDFLRNSPSFPALRPDGSVEVDSALRVNGLRHVYAGGDIAAYPTENGVVRIEHWNVASNHGLEIGRALATGRVRTYKHIPVFWSGLTSTLRYAGTGHGYNQVYVDGEPDEAEFIAYYAKNDKVIAVATMWKDPMMVQALALMQAGKMPKLSVIAAGLDIMTLSTAPVRRL
;
A
#
# COMPACT_ATOMS: atom_id res chain seq x y z
N MET A 1 -31.14 -13.86 24.42
CA MET A 1 -30.23 -13.69 25.57
C MET A 1 -29.46 -14.99 25.73
N SER A 2 -28.22 -15.04 25.24
CA SER A 2 -27.28 -16.13 25.54
C SER A 2 -26.15 -15.44 26.30
N SER A 3 -26.10 -15.65 27.60
CA SER A 3 -24.97 -15.22 28.42
C SER A 3 -23.77 -16.05 28.01
N ALA A 4 -22.85 -15.45 27.24
CA ALA A 4 -21.53 -16.02 27.07
C ALA A 4 -20.92 -16.16 28.48
N LYS A 5 -20.61 -17.40 28.89
CA LYS A 5 -19.80 -17.65 30.08
C LYS A 5 -18.48 -16.93 29.85
N SER A 6 -18.21 -15.85 30.58
CA SER A 6 -16.92 -15.18 30.55
C SER A 6 -15.85 -16.19 30.95
N GLY A 7 -14.81 -16.36 30.13
CA GLY A 7 -13.61 -17.08 30.54
C GLY A 7 -13.06 -16.44 31.82
N ALA A 8 -12.39 -17.23 32.67
CA ALA A 8 -11.68 -16.67 33.81
C ALA A 8 -10.60 -15.72 33.28
N LYS A 9 -10.71 -14.44 33.60
CA LYS A 9 -9.70 -13.44 33.21
C LYS A 9 -8.55 -13.49 34.20
N THR A 10 -7.33 -13.57 33.67
CA THR A 10 -6.11 -13.43 34.47
C THR A 10 -5.80 -11.95 34.65
N ARG A 11 -5.55 -11.54 35.91
CA ARG A 11 -5.17 -10.17 36.26
C ARG A 11 -3.64 -10.05 36.26
N ILE A 12 -3.11 -9.23 35.37
CA ILE A 12 -1.67 -8.99 35.19
C ILE A 12 -1.33 -7.60 35.72
N HIS A 13 -0.36 -7.50 36.62
CA HIS A 13 0.12 -6.22 37.13
C HIS A 13 1.04 -5.55 36.10
N VAL A 14 0.73 -4.32 35.72
CA VAL A 14 1.51 -3.53 34.75
C VAL A 14 2.53 -2.64 35.44
N GLY A 15 2.14 -2.02 36.56
CA GLY A 15 2.93 -1.06 37.31
C GLY A 15 2.14 0.19 37.72
N PRO A 16 2.80 1.18 38.33
CA PRO A 16 2.20 2.46 38.68
C PRO A 16 1.63 3.21 37.47
N ALA A 17 0.51 3.90 37.65
CA ALA A 17 -0.12 4.73 36.61
C ALA A 17 0.78 5.90 36.17
N GLU A 18 1.63 6.40 37.07
CA GLU A 18 2.59 7.48 36.79
C GLU A 18 3.74 7.07 35.85
N ASP A 19 4.05 5.77 35.76
CA ASP A 19 5.05 5.23 34.81
C ASP A 19 4.55 5.29 33.36
N ILE A 20 3.26 5.53 33.15
CA ILE A 20 2.65 5.69 31.82
C ILE A 20 1.96 7.06 31.78
N PRO A 21 2.74 8.16 31.63
CA PRO A 21 2.20 9.51 31.51
C PRO A 21 1.16 9.65 30.38
N ILE A 22 0.33 10.69 30.46
CA ILE A 22 -0.63 11.03 29.41
C ILE A 22 0.09 11.19 28.07
N GLY A 23 -0.46 10.56 27.02
CA GLY A 23 0.13 10.57 25.68
C GLY A 23 1.24 9.54 25.49
N SER A 24 1.55 8.71 26.49
CA SER A 24 2.53 7.64 26.39
C SER A 24 1.89 6.25 26.35
N MET A 25 2.72 5.26 26.07
CA MET A 25 2.35 3.86 26.06
C MET A 25 3.49 3.00 26.60
N ARG A 26 3.14 1.83 27.14
CA ARG A 26 4.09 0.83 27.66
C ARG A 26 3.77 -0.54 27.09
N GLU A 27 4.78 -1.26 26.63
CA GLU A 27 4.64 -2.67 26.25
C GLU A 27 4.80 -3.55 27.48
N VAL A 28 3.89 -4.52 27.65
CA VAL A 28 3.81 -5.41 28.80
C VAL A 28 3.77 -6.86 28.30
N PRO A 29 4.67 -7.74 28.76
CA PRO A 29 4.58 -9.16 28.42
C PRO A 29 3.33 -9.80 29.03
N LEU A 30 2.71 -10.69 28.28
CA LEU A 30 1.62 -11.54 28.76
C LEU A 30 2.19 -12.91 29.10
N ASP A 31 1.91 -13.40 30.30
CA ASP A 31 2.28 -14.75 30.76
C ASP A 31 1.38 -15.80 30.10
N ALA A 32 1.53 -15.94 28.80
CA ALA A 32 0.65 -16.76 27.97
C ALA A 32 1.32 -18.10 27.61
N PRO A 33 0.60 -19.23 27.70
CA PRO A 33 1.10 -20.54 27.26
C PRO A 33 1.00 -20.68 25.73
N PHE A 34 1.53 -19.71 24.98
CA PHE A 34 1.59 -19.76 23.52
C PHE A 34 3.01 -20.11 23.07
N ASP A 35 3.13 -20.73 21.89
CA ASP A 35 4.41 -21.05 21.26
C ASP A 35 5.27 -19.80 20.96
N GLN A 36 4.67 -18.60 21.03
CA GLN A 36 5.36 -17.32 20.88
C GLN A 36 4.98 -16.36 22.01
N PRO A 37 5.95 -15.59 22.55
CA PRO A 37 5.68 -14.58 23.56
C PRO A 37 4.72 -13.52 22.99
N MET A 38 3.64 -13.27 23.72
CA MET A 38 2.67 -12.23 23.40
C MET A 38 2.84 -11.06 24.35
N ASN A 39 2.73 -9.84 23.80
CA ASN A 39 2.74 -8.62 24.60
C ASN A 39 1.48 -7.79 24.32
N ALA A 40 1.09 -6.99 25.30
CA ALA A 40 0.09 -5.94 25.17
C ALA A 40 0.77 -4.56 25.16
N ILE A 41 0.12 -3.58 24.56
CA ILE A 41 0.42 -2.16 24.73
C ILE A 41 -0.63 -1.57 25.64
N VAL A 42 -0.22 -0.92 26.72
CA VAL A 42 -1.08 -0.10 27.58
C VAL A 42 -0.81 1.36 27.26
N ALA A 43 -1.82 2.06 26.76
CA ALA A 43 -1.75 3.45 26.35
C ALA A 43 -2.57 4.33 27.30
N ASN A 44 -2.01 5.49 27.67
CA ASN A 44 -2.72 6.50 28.46
C ASN A 44 -3.19 7.64 27.55
N VAL A 45 -4.49 7.66 27.26
CA VAL A 45 -5.13 8.67 26.42
C VAL A 45 -5.96 9.58 27.31
N HIS A 46 -5.52 10.83 27.46
CA HIS A 46 -6.17 11.85 28.30
C HIS A 46 -6.46 11.39 29.75
N GLY A 47 -5.57 10.60 30.36
CA GLY A 47 -5.72 10.10 31.73
C GLY A 47 -6.51 8.79 31.84
N SER A 48 -7.04 8.28 30.74
CA SER A 48 -7.72 6.97 30.68
C SER A 48 -6.80 5.93 30.07
N PHE A 49 -6.77 4.74 30.65
CA PHE A 49 -5.92 3.65 30.19
C PHE A 49 -6.68 2.68 29.29
N PHE A 50 -6.06 2.34 28.17
CA PHE A 50 -6.56 1.38 27.20
C PHE A 50 -5.47 0.40 26.84
N ALA A 51 -5.84 -0.82 26.44
CA ALA A 51 -4.84 -1.80 26.07
C ALA A 51 -5.21 -2.59 24.83
N THR A 52 -4.19 -2.86 24.01
CA THR A 52 -4.31 -3.61 22.75
C THR A 52 -3.18 -4.62 22.59
N SER A 53 -3.29 -5.56 21.65
CA SER A 53 -2.16 -6.38 21.23
C SER A 53 -1.00 -5.51 20.70
N SER A 54 0.25 -5.92 20.91
CA SER A 54 1.42 -5.08 20.63
C SER A 54 1.97 -5.16 19.19
N ARG A 55 1.43 -6.06 18.37
CA ARG A 55 1.95 -6.36 17.04
C ARG A 55 1.00 -5.85 15.97
N CYS A 56 1.55 -5.14 14.99
CA CYS A 56 0.82 -4.66 13.82
C CYS A 56 0.28 -5.85 13.02
N THR A 57 -1.03 -5.87 12.73
CA THR A 57 -1.69 -6.95 11.98
C THR A 57 -1.39 -6.95 10.47
N HIS A 58 -0.49 -6.08 9.99
CA HIS A 58 0.03 -6.14 8.62
C HIS A 58 1.19 -7.16 8.52
N TYR A 59 2.38 -6.82 9.03
CA TYR A 59 3.57 -7.71 9.02
C TYR A 59 4.15 -7.99 10.42
N GLY A 60 3.36 -7.85 11.48
CA GLY A 60 3.78 -8.23 12.84
C GLY A 60 4.77 -7.28 13.51
N MET A 61 5.00 -6.09 12.97
CA MET A 61 5.97 -5.15 13.52
C MET A 61 5.55 -4.60 14.90
N PRO A 62 6.50 -4.32 15.81
CA PRO A 62 6.21 -3.84 17.15
C PRO A 62 5.60 -2.43 17.11
N LEU A 63 4.37 -2.30 17.59
CA LEU A 63 3.66 -1.02 17.67
C LEU A 63 4.19 -0.13 18.81
N SER A 64 4.89 -0.70 19.79
CA SER A 64 5.57 0.04 20.86
C SER A 64 6.67 0.97 20.36
N LYS A 65 7.18 0.74 19.14
CA LYS A 65 8.11 1.64 18.44
C LYS A 65 7.40 2.72 17.60
N GLY A 66 6.07 2.74 17.63
CA GLY A 66 5.22 3.63 16.85
C GLY A 66 5.02 5.00 17.49
N VAL A 67 4.09 5.75 16.90
CA VAL A 67 3.67 7.06 17.40
C VAL A 67 2.23 6.96 17.89
N LEU A 68 2.03 7.25 19.18
CA LEU A 68 0.72 7.44 19.78
C LEU A 68 0.36 8.93 19.69
N THR A 69 -0.75 9.23 19.05
CA THR A 69 -1.34 10.56 19.01
C THR A 69 -2.23 10.79 20.23
N ASP A 70 -2.44 12.06 20.55
CA ASP A 70 -3.21 12.47 21.72
C ASP A 70 -4.69 12.06 21.64
N ASP A 71 -5.26 11.90 20.43
CA ASP A 71 -6.62 11.38 20.25
C ASP A 71 -6.72 9.84 20.23
N GLY A 72 -5.63 9.14 20.58
CA GLY A 72 -5.58 7.69 20.75
C GLY A 72 -5.40 6.91 19.46
N LYS A 73 -4.84 7.51 18.40
CA LYS A 73 -4.38 6.75 17.23
C LYS A 73 -2.93 6.31 17.40
N LEU A 74 -2.65 5.05 17.12
CA LEU A 74 -1.33 4.44 17.18
C LEU A 74 -0.86 4.04 15.79
N TYR A 75 0.17 4.72 15.28
CA TYR A 75 0.78 4.46 13.97
C TYR A 75 1.91 3.44 14.07
N CYS A 76 1.83 2.39 13.25
CA CYS A 76 2.92 1.47 13.01
C CYS A 76 4.06 2.20 12.31
N PRO A 77 5.28 2.19 12.87
CA PRO A 77 6.38 3.02 12.35
C PRO A 77 6.91 2.54 11.00
N PHE A 78 6.54 1.33 10.56
CA PHE A 78 7.11 0.72 9.36
C PHE A 78 6.30 0.98 8.08
N HIS A 79 4.99 0.77 8.13
CA HIS A 79 4.13 0.78 6.93
C HIS A 79 2.97 1.77 7.01
N GLY A 80 2.88 2.55 8.10
CA GLY A 80 1.85 3.56 8.30
C GLY A 80 0.47 3.05 8.73
N ALA A 81 0.30 1.73 8.91
CA ALA A 81 -0.93 1.16 9.47
C ALA A 81 -1.27 1.83 10.80
N CYS A 82 -2.54 2.20 10.99
CA CYS A 82 -2.97 2.96 12.16
C CYS A 82 -4.14 2.28 12.85
N PHE A 83 -4.12 2.28 14.18
CA PHE A 83 -5.14 1.68 15.02
C PHE A 83 -5.66 2.68 16.05
N ARG A 84 -6.92 2.55 16.44
CA ARG A 84 -7.49 3.28 17.56
C ARG A 84 -7.31 2.49 18.84
N VAL A 85 -6.44 2.94 19.76
CA VAL A 85 -6.09 2.16 20.97
C VAL A 85 -7.29 1.91 21.89
N THR A 86 -8.33 2.76 21.82
CA THR A 86 -9.54 2.63 22.63
C THR A 86 -10.48 1.51 22.16
N THR A 87 -10.33 1.03 20.92
CA THR A 87 -11.25 0.04 20.31
C THR A 87 -10.53 -1.08 19.58
N GLY A 88 -9.23 -0.94 19.30
CA GLY A 88 -8.47 -1.83 18.42
C GLY A 88 -8.75 -1.63 16.93
N ASP A 89 -9.73 -0.80 16.56
CA ASP A 89 -10.16 -0.63 15.17
C ASP A 89 -9.06 -0.06 14.27
N ILE A 90 -9.07 -0.48 13.01
CA ILE A 90 -8.19 0.05 11.97
C ILE A 90 -8.66 1.45 11.59
N GLU A 91 -7.79 2.44 11.79
CA GLU A 91 -8.00 3.83 11.37
C GLU A 91 -7.36 4.10 10.01
N ASP A 92 -6.23 3.44 9.70
CA ASP A 92 -5.51 3.58 8.42
C ASP A 92 -4.90 2.22 8.03
N ALA A 93 -4.94 1.92 6.74
CA ALA A 93 -4.39 0.71 6.14
C ALA A 93 -2.84 0.75 6.16
N PRO A 94 -2.09 -0.33 5.84
CA PRO A 94 -2.49 -1.61 5.24
C PRO A 94 -2.82 -2.72 6.25
N ALA A 95 -3.12 -2.40 7.52
CA ALA A 95 -3.59 -3.42 8.46
C ALA A 95 -4.84 -4.15 7.94
N LEU A 96 -4.84 -5.48 8.09
CA LEU A 96 -5.95 -6.32 7.64
C LEU A 96 -6.98 -6.52 8.73
N ASP A 97 -6.55 -6.48 9.99
CA ASP A 97 -7.34 -6.86 11.15
C ASP A 97 -7.22 -5.86 12.29
N PRO A 98 -8.29 -5.66 13.08
CA PRO A 98 -8.19 -4.87 14.30
C PRO A 98 -7.25 -5.54 15.31
N LEU A 99 -6.70 -4.72 16.19
CA LEU A 99 -5.98 -5.21 17.37
C LEU A 99 -6.98 -5.82 18.35
N GLN A 100 -6.55 -6.88 19.03
CA GLN A 100 -7.31 -7.39 20.17
C GLN A 100 -7.19 -6.38 21.31
N THR A 101 -8.31 -6.10 21.99
CA THR A 101 -8.35 -5.17 23.13
C THR A 101 -8.40 -5.92 24.45
N PHE A 102 -7.81 -5.33 25.49
CA PHE A 102 -7.84 -5.84 26.86
C PHE A 102 -8.56 -4.85 27.77
N GLU A 103 -9.24 -5.37 28.78
CA GLU A 103 -9.78 -4.53 29.84
C GLU A 103 -8.63 -4.07 30.74
N VAL A 104 -8.69 -2.80 31.13
CA VAL A 104 -7.70 -2.18 32.01
C VAL A 104 -8.39 -1.73 33.29
N GLU A 105 -7.82 -2.10 34.43
CA GLU A 105 -8.24 -1.63 35.75
C GLU A 105 -7.16 -0.74 36.35
N VAL A 106 -7.57 0.34 37.01
CA VAL A 106 -6.69 1.16 37.84
C VAL A 106 -7.18 1.09 39.28
N GLN A 107 -6.33 0.59 40.18
CA GLN A 107 -6.64 0.44 41.60
C GLN A 107 -5.46 0.94 42.42
N ASP A 108 -5.70 1.84 43.38
CA ASP A 108 -4.68 2.37 44.29
C ASP A 108 -3.44 2.92 43.55
N GLY A 109 -3.67 3.58 42.40
CA GLY A 109 -2.61 4.13 41.55
C GLY A 109 -1.83 3.08 40.73
N GLN A 110 -2.24 1.82 40.76
CA GLN A 110 -1.64 0.72 40.00
C GLN A 110 -2.52 0.31 38.82
N VAL A 111 -1.88 0.05 37.67
CA VAL A 111 -2.55 -0.40 36.45
C VAL A 111 -2.48 -1.92 36.36
N TYR A 112 -3.60 -2.54 35.99
CA TYR A 112 -3.75 -3.98 35.78
C TYR A 112 -4.43 -4.27 34.45
N LEU A 113 -3.98 -5.33 33.77
CA LEU A 113 -4.63 -5.87 32.58
C LEU A 113 -5.46 -7.10 32.95
N LEU A 114 -6.68 -7.18 32.43
CA LEU A 114 -7.51 -8.37 32.52
C LEU A 114 -7.47 -9.11 31.19
N VAL A 115 -6.90 -10.30 31.19
CA VAL A 115 -6.64 -11.09 29.98
C VAL A 115 -7.48 -12.35 29.97
N ASP A 116 -8.27 -12.54 28.93
CA ASP A 116 -8.93 -13.81 28.61
C ASP A 116 -8.07 -14.57 27.60
N TYR A 117 -7.26 -15.51 28.08
CA TYR A 117 -6.36 -16.30 27.22
C TYR A 117 -7.09 -17.22 26.22
N GLU A 118 -8.34 -17.60 26.49
CA GLU A 118 -9.14 -18.38 25.55
C GLU A 118 -9.69 -17.49 24.42
N ALA A 119 -10.03 -16.23 24.72
CA ALA A 119 -10.37 -15.25 23.70
C ALA A 119 -9.17 -14.94 22.78
N LEU A 120 -7.94 -14.94 23.31
CA LEU A 120 -6.72 -14.69 22.53
C LEU A 120 -6.44 -15.76 21.45
N LYS A 121 -6.89 -17.00 21.66
CA LYS A 121 -6.76 -18.08 20.66
C LYS A 121 -7.61 -17.85 19.41
N LYS A 122 -8.62 -16.98 19.48
CA LYS A 122 -9.51 -16.71 18.36
C LYS A 122 -8.94 -15.58 17.49
N PRO A 123 -9.00 -15.71 16.16
CA PRO A 123 -8.60 -14.61 15.28
C PRO A 123 -9.44 -13.36 15.58
N SER A 124 -8.84 -12.17 15.49
CA SER A 124 -9.56 -10.90 15.58
C SER A 124 -10.37 -10.56 14.31
N HIS A 125 -10.35 -11.44 13.31
CA HIS A 125 -11.06 -11.27 12.04
C HIS A 125 -12.58 -11.26 12.26
N PRO A 126 -13.33 -10.47 11.46
CA PRO A 126 -14.78 -10.45 11.55
C PRO A 126 -15.35 -11.85 11.28
N SER A 127 -16.08 -12.39 12.25
CA SER A 127 -16.97 -13.54 11.98
C SER A 127 -18.24 -12.99 11.33
N CYS A 128 -18.44 -13.25 10.04
CA CYS A 128 -19.76 -13.04 9.45
C CYS A 128 -20.69 -14.06 10.10
N PRO A 129 -21.79 -13.64 10.78
CA PRO A 129 -22.74 -14.62 11.30
C PRO A 129 -23.20 -15.49 10.14
N SER A 130 -23.06 -16.82 10.26
CA SER A 130 -23.57 -17.74 9.27
C SER A 130 -25.09 -17.57 9.19
N GLN A 131 -25.55 -16.78 8.23
CA GLN A 131 -26.96 -16.73 7.91
C GLN A 131 -27.25 -18.00 7.11
N GLY A 132 -28.19 -18.82 7.58
CA GLY A 132 -28.70 -19.98 6.84
C GLY A 132 -29.19 -19.61 5.44
N LYS A 133 -29.61 -20.61 4.65
CA LYS A 133 -29.99 -20.54 3.22
C LYS A 133 -31.19 -19.61 2.87
N GLY A 134 -31.20 -18.35 3.31
CA GLY A 134 -32.20 -17.32 3.00
C GLY A 134 -31.64 -16.21 2.13
N LYS A 135 -32.52 -15.41 1.49
CA LYS A 135 -32.10 -14.22 0.72
C LYS A 135 -31.34 -13.25 1.61
N ARG A 136 -30.15 -12.85 1.16
CA ARG A 136 -29.33 -11.82 1.80
C ARG A 136 -30.08 -10.49 1.84
N LYS A 137 -29.99 -9.77 2.98
CA LYS A 137 -30.66 -8.48 3.19
C LYS A 137 -29.68 -7.34 2.91
N GLY A 138 -30.00 -6.50 1.92
CA GLY A 138 -29.17 -5.35 1.53
C GLY A 138 -28.83 -5.39 0.03
N PRO A 139 -28.25 -4.30 -0.51
CA PRO A 139 -28.03 -4.22 -1.94
C PRO A 139 -27.03 -5.27 -2.45
N HIS A 140 -27.17 -5.74 -3.68
CA HIS A 140 -26.13 -6.52 -4.34
C HIS A 140 -25.00 -5.60 -4.78
N THR A 141 -23.82 -5.78 -4.17
CA THR A 141 -22.61 -5.03 -4.50
C THR A 141 -21.68 -5.88 -5.36
N VAL A 142 -21.27 -5.35 -6.51
CA VAL A 142 -20.31 -5.99 -7.39
C VAL A 142 -18.99 -5.22 -7.40
N PHE A 143 -17.89 -5.95 -7.27
CA PHE A 143 -16.52 -5.44 -7.40
C PHE A 143 -15.92 -5.93 -8.72
N ILE A 144 -15.28 -5.03 -9.47
CA ILE A 144 -14.48 -5.37 -10.65
C ILE A 144 -13.01 -5.13 -10.31
N GLY A 145 -12.25 -6.20 -10.16
CA GLY A 145 -10.88 -6.24 -9.67
C GLY A 145 -10.79 -6.91 -8.30
N GLY A 146 -9.81 -7.81 -8.12
CA GLY A 146 -9.57 -8.57 -6.88
C GLY A 146 -8.40 -8.05 -6.03
N GLY A 147 -7.99 -6.79 -6.19
CA GLY A 147 -6.84 -6.20 -5.50
C GLY A 147 -7.12 -5.67 -4.09
N ALA A 148 -6.19 -4.85 -3.58
CA ALA A 148 -6.24 -4.28 -2.23
C ALA A 148 -7.54 -3.53 -1.90
N VAL A 149 -8.05 -2.71 -2.85
CA VAL A 149 -9.32 -1.98 -2.68
C VAL A 149 -10.44 -2.94 -2.32
N THR A 150 -10.58 -4.02 -3.08
CA THR A 150 -11.65 -5.00 -2.92
C THR A 150 -11.51 -5.76 -1.62
N LEU A 151 -10.29 -6.23 -1.28
CA LEU A 151 -10.04 -6.92 -0.02
C LEU A 151 -10.43 -6.05 1.18
N HIS A 152 -9.90 -4.82 1.27
CA HIS A 152 -10.17 -3.95 2.40
C HIS A 152 -11.64 -3.50 2.45
N ALA A 153 -12.27 -3.20 1.30
CA ALA A 153 -13.68 -2.83 1.26
C ALA A 153 -14.59 -3.97 1.74
N VAL A 154 -14.39 -5.19 1.23
CA VAL A 154 -15.24 -6.33 1.58
C VAL A 154 -15.07 -6.72 3.05
N GLN A 155 -13.84 -6.77 3.56
CA GLN A 155 -13.62 -7.04 4.98
C GLN A 155 -14.29 -5.99 5.86
N GLU A 156 -14.14 -4.71 5.53
CA GLU A 156 -14.74 -3.62 6.29
C GLU A 156 -16.28 -3.65 6.21
N MET A 157 -16.83 -3.98 5.04
CA MET A 157 -18.27 -4.18 4.89
C MET A 157 -18.77 -5.28 5.82
N ARG A 158 -18.10 -6.43 5.87
CA ARG A 158 -18.49 -7.53 6.75
C ARG A 158 -18.29 -7.18 8.23
N ARG A 159 -17.20 -6.50 8.59
CA ARG A 159 -16.94 -6.02 9.96
C ARG A 159 -18.05 -5.09 10.45
N LEU A 160 -18.55 -4.21 9.59
CA LEU A 160 -19.64 -3.28 9.90
C LEU A 160 -21.04 -3.90 9.71
N GLY A 161 -21.13 -5.22 9.56
CA GLY A 161 -22.40 -5.95 9.56
C GLY A 161 -23.18 -5.87 8.25
N TYR A 162 -22.52 -5.62 7.12
CA TYR A 162 -23.16 -5.65 5.80
C TYR A 162 -23.64 -7.06 5.46
N LYS A 163 -24.96 -7.20 5.24
CA LYS A 163 -25.62 -8.48 4.99
C LYS A 163 -25.99 -8.73 3.52
N GLY A 164 -25.74 -7.78 2.63
CA GLY A 164 -26.06 -7.89 1.21
C GLY A 164 -25.14 -8.86 0.48
N ASP A 165 -25.57 -9.26 -0.72
CA ASP A 165 -24.75 -10.08 -1.63
C ASP A 165 -23.53 -9.29 -2.12
N ILE A 166 -22.40 -9.98 -2.20
CA ILE A 166 -21.14 -9.45 -2.74
C ILE A 166 -20.64 -10.42 -3.81
N THR A 167 -20.42 -9.89 -5.02
CA THR A 167 -19.73 -10.61 -6.10
C THR A 167 -18.42 -9.89 -6.42
N VAL A 168 -17.34 -10.63 -6.54
CA VAL A 168 -16.03 -10.11 -6.95
C VAL A 168 -15.66 -10.74 -8.28
N LEU A 169 -15.48 -9.92 -9.32
CA LEU A 169 -15.00 -10.33 -10.64
C LEU A 169 -13.53 -9.94 -10.76
N THR A 170 -12.63 -10.91 -10.93
CA THR A 170 -11.20 -10.62 -11.15
C THR A 170 -10.68 -11.38 -12.35
N SER A 171 -9.83 -10.74 -13.15
CA SER A 171 -9.16 -11.40 -14.29
C SER A 171 -8.02 -12.32 -13.86
N GLU A 172 -7.56 -12.21 -12.60
CA GLU A 172 -6.51 -13.06 -12.06
C GLU A 172 -7.08 -14.46 -11.70
N PRO A 173 -6.30 -15.54 -11.85
CA PRO A 173 -6.74 -16.90 -11.52
C PRO A 173 -6.60 -17.23 -10.03
N TYR A 174 -6.42 -16.21 -9.17
CA TYR A 174 -6.20 -16.36 -7.73
C TYR A 174 -6.85 -15.21 -6.95
N PRO A 175 -7.12 -15.39 -5.63
CA PRO A 175 -7.52 -14.32 -4.73
C PRO A 175 -6.42 -13.26 -4.53
N THR A 176 -6.71 -12.20 -3.77
CA THR A 176 -5.77 -11.08 -3.56
C THR A 176 -4.40 -11.54 -3.06
N ILE A 177 -3.36 -11.11 -3.80
CA ILE A 177 -1.96 -11.28 -3.42
C ILE A 177 -1.36 -10.00 -2.87
N ASP A 178 -0.33 -10.15 -2.05
CA ASP A 178 0.59 -9.12 -1.60
C ASP A 178 1.53 -8.73 -2.75
N ARG A 179 1.00 -7.89 -3.63
CA ARG A 179 1.70 -7.46 -4.85
C ARG A 179 3.03 -6.76 -4.58
N PRO A 180 3.20 -5.95 -3.52
CA PRO A 180 4.51 -5.41 -3.14
C PRO A 180 5.62 -6.43 -2.90
N ARG A 181 5.31 -7.71 -2.63
CA ARG A 181 6.32 -8.77 -2.49
C ARG A 181 6.92 -9.22 -3.81
N LEU A 182 6.20 -9.07 -4.93
CA LEU A 182 6.64 -9.58 -6.24
C LEU A 182 8.00 -9.02 -6.66
N SER A 183 8.28 -7.75 -6.34
CA SER A 183 9.55 -7.09 -6.66
C SER A 183 10.64 -7.24 -5.62
N LYS A 184 10.35 -7.82 -4.45
CA LYS A 184 11.30 -7.96 -3.33
C LYS A 184 11.88 -9.36 -3.22
N SER A 185 11.04 -10.38 -3.35
CA SER A 185 11.47 -11.78 -3.27
C SER A 185 11.65 -12.45 -4.62
N TYR A 186 11.18 -11.83 -5.71
CA TYR A 186 11.10 -12.34 -7.09
C TYR A 186 10.62 -13.82 -7.17
N ALA A 187 9.37 -14.03 -7.60
CA ALA A 187 8.70 -15.34 -7.64
C ALA A 187 8.40 -15.98 -6.26
N PRO A 188 7.59 -15.32 -5.42
CA PRO A 188 6.96 -16.02 -4.31
C PRO A 188 6.03 -17.13 -4.84
N GLU A 189 5.96 -18.26 -4.13
CA GLU A 189 4.90 -19.25 -4.36
C GLU A 189 3.53 -18.62 -4.10
N LEU A 190 2.50 -19.05 -4.83
CA LEU A 190 1.13 -18.51 -4.69
C LEU A 190 0.68 -18.48 -3.23
N LYS A 191 0.86 -19.59 -2.49
CA LYS A 191 0.46 -19.69 -1.08
C LYS A 191 1.10 -18.62 -0.19
N GLN A 192 2.34 -18.23 -0.48
CA GLN A 192 3.10 -17.22 0.26
C GLN A 192 2.74 -15.79 -0.18
N ALA A 193 2.23 -15.64 -1.41
CA ALA A 193 1.79 -14.36 -1.95
C ALA A 193 0.35 -14.03 -1.55
N LEU A 194 -0.50 -15.02 -1.29
CA LEU A 194 -1.89 -14.80 -0.89
C LEU A 194 -1.97 -14.07 0.46
N ILE A 195 -2.79 -13.03 0.51
CA ILE A 195 -3.11 -12.33 1.77
C ILE A 195 -4.18 -13.09 2.55
N ARG A 196 -5.19 -13.58 1.82
CA ARG A 196 -6.26 -14.45 2.31
C ARG A 196 -6.46 -15.56 1.31
N ASP A 197 -6.61 -16.78 1.80
CA ASP A 197 -6.92 -17.93 0.95
C ASP A 197 -8.36 -17.87 0.42
N GLU A 198 -8.67 -18.74 -0.54
CA GLU A 198 -9.99 -18.75 -1.17
C GLU A 198 -11.11 -19.15 -0.20
N ALA A 199 -10.82 -20.03 0.76
CA ALA A 199 -11.77 -20.42 1.81
C ALA A 199 -12.18 -19.22 2.66
N TYR A 200 -11.24 -18.35 3.04
CA TYR A 200 -11.57 -17.12 3.75
C TYR A 200 -12.52 -16.22 2.94
N TRP A 201 -12.31 -16.08 1.63
CA TRP A 201 -13.21 -15.30 0.77
C TRP A 201 -14.62 -15.89 0.68
N ARG A 202 -14.72 -17.20 0.46
CA ARG A 202 -16.01 -17.87 0.21
C ARG A 202 -16.78 -18.19 1.47
N ASP A 203 -16.08 -18.60 2.53
CA ASP A 203 -16.70 -19.14 3.75
C ASP A 203 -16.80 -18.06 4.84
N THR A 204 -15.71 -17.31 5.06
CA THR A 204 -15.69 -16.25 6.10
C THR A 204 -16.32 -14.95 5.62
N LEU A 205 -15.91 -14.44 4.45
CA LEU A 205 -16.48 -13.22 3.87
C LEU A 205 -17.77 -13.46 3.07
N GLN A 206 -18.09 -14.72 2.80
CA GLN A 206 -19.30 -15.12 2.09
C GLN A 206 -19.47 -14.44 0.72
N VAL A 207 -18.39 -14.39 -0.07
CA VAL A 207 -18.34 -13.72 -1.37
C VAL A 207 -18.52 -14.72 -2.52
N ASP A 208 -19.30 -14.33 -3.53
CA ASP A 208 -19.26 -14.97 -4.85
C ASP A 208 -17.99 -14.50 -5.59
N LEU A 209 -16.88 -15.17 -5.32
CA LEU A 209 -15.57 -14.88 -5.91
C LEU A 209 -15.45 -15.57 -7.28
N ARG A 210 -15.42 -14.78 -8.35
CA ARG A 210 -15.27 -15.27 -9.73
C ARG A 210 -13.89 -14.89 -10.26
N LEU A 211 -12.99 -15.87 -10.21
CA LEU A 211 -11.64 -15.79 -10.76
C LEU A 211 -11.67 -15.87 -12.29
N SER A 212 -10.58 -15.46 -12.95
CA SER A 212 -10.44 -15.48 -14.43
C SER A 212 -11.62 -14.87 -15.20
N SER A 213 -12.29 -13.89 -14.60
CA SER A 213 -13.48 -13.24 -15.14
C SER A 213 -13.12 -11.90 -15.78
N HIS A 214 -13.29 -11.81 -17.10
CA HIS A 214 -12.94 -10.63 -17.88
C HIS A 214 -14.17 -9.77 -18.20
N VAL A 215 -14.31 -8.64 -17.51
CA VAL A 215 -15.30 -7.61 -17.87
C VAL A 215 -14.80 -6.85 -19.09
N TYR A 216 -15.67 -6.67 -20.09
CA TYR A 216 -15.33 -5.92 -21.31
C TYR A 216 -16.16 -4.65 -21.53
N MET A 217 -17.27 -4.49 -20.78
CA MET A 217 -18.16 -3.34 -20.86
C MET A 217 -19.03 -3.22 -19.60
N ILE A 218 -19.38 -1.99 -19.22
CA ILE A 218 -20.40 -1.67 -18.21
C ILE A 218 -21.49 -0.81 -18.85
N ASP A 219 -22.74 -1.17 -18.61
CA ASP A 219 -23.90 -0.30 -18.85
C ASP A 219 -24.38 0.26 -17.50
N THR A 220 -24.12 1.55 -17.27
CA THR A 220 -24.45 2.24 -16.02
C THR A 220 -25.92 2.68 -15.97
N ARG A 221 -26.61 2.75 -17.11
CA ARG A 221 -28.05 3.06 -17.18
C ARG A 221 -28.89 1.85 -16.77
N MET A 222 -28.54 0.69 -17.33
CA MET A 222 -29.18 -0.59 -17.01
C MET A 222 -28.59 -1.28 -15.78
N ARG A 223 -27.48 -0.74 -15.23
CA ARG A 223 -26.69 -1.32 -14.13
C ARG A 223 -26.28 -2.76 -14.41
N ARG A 224 -25.70 -2.97 -15.60
CA ARG A 224 -25.25 -4.27 -16.10
C ARG A 224 -23.75 -4.29 -16.35
N ILE A 225 -23.14 -5.41 -16.03
CA ILE A 225 -21.75 -5.72 -16.32
C ILE A 225 -21.73 -6.83 -17.35
N HIS A 226 -20.96 -6.63 -18.42
CA HIS A 226 -20.81 -7.61 -19.49
C HIS A 226 -19.46 -8.32 -19.35
N ILE A 227 -19.52 -9.63 -19.24
CA ILE A 227 -18.38 -10.51 -19.01
C ILE A 227 -18.12 -11.30 -20.31
N ARG A 228 -16.85 -11.49 -20.67
CA ARG A 228 -16.50 -12.33 -21.82
C ARG A 228 -17.10 -13.72 -21.68
N GLY A 229 -17.54 -14.30 -22.79
CA GLY A 229 -18.31 -15.56 -22.81
C GLY A 229 -19.83 -15.38 -22.77
N GLY A 230 -20.35 -14.14 -22.86
CA GLY A 230 -21.78 -13.85 -23.05
C GLY A 230 -22.58 -13.66 -21.76
N ASN A 231 -21.96 -13.84 -20.59
CA ASN A 231 -22.61 -13.65 -19.30
C ASN A 231 -22.79 -12.17 -18.96
N THR A 232 -23.93 -11.84 -18.34
CA THR A 232 -24.20 -10.51 -17.79
C THR A 232 -24.54 -10.57 -16.31
N LEU A 233 -24.16 -9.56 -15.55
CA LEU A 233 -24.47 -9.43 -14.12
C LEU A 233 -25.13 -8.08 -13.86
N ILE A 234 -26.27 -8.08 -13.16
CA ILE A 234 -26.93 -6.85 -12.68
C ILE A 234 -26.35 -6.50 -11.33
N TYR A 235 -26.24 -5.21 -11.01
CA TYR A 235 -25.78 -4.73 -9.72
C TYR A 235 -26.66 -3.60 -9.16
N GLU A 236 -26.63 -3.42 -7.85
CA GLU A 236 -27.21 -2.24 -7.18
C GLU A 236 -26.13 -1.23 -6.78
N LYS A 237 -24.95 -1.73 -6.39
CA LYS A 237 -23.73 -0.95 -6.15
C LYS A 237 -22.58 -1.54 -6.94
N LEU A 238 -21.71 -0.69 -7.46
CA LEU A 238 -20.52 -1.09 -8.23
C LEU A 238 -19.28 -0.45 -7.66
N VAL A 239 -18.20 -1.24 -7.53
CA VAL A 239 -16.87 -0.74 -7.18
C VAL A 239 -15.90 -1.14 -8.28
N LEU A 240 -15.24 -0.14 -8.87
CA LEU A 240 -14.17 -0.30 -9.86
C LEU A 240 -12.82 -0.30 -9.14
N ALA A 241 -12.10 -1.40 -9.24
CA ALA A 241 -10.86 -1.67 -8.51
C ALA A 241 -9.84 -2.44 -9.37
N THR A 242 -9.81 -2.16 -10.68
CA THR A 242 -9.00 -2.90 -11.67
C THR A 242 -7.50 -2.61 -11.60
N GLY A 243 -7.08 -1.62 -10.80
CA GLY A 243 -5.69 -1.23 -10.62
C GLY A 243 -5.02 -0.78 -11.92
N SER A 244 -3.71 -0.95 -12.03
CA SER A 244 -2.95 -0.61 -13.24
C SER A 244 -2.39 -1.82 -13.99
N VAL A 245 -2.06 -1.58 -15.25
CA VAL A 245 -1.25 -2.46 -16.12
C VAL A 245 0.11 -1.83 -16.41
N PRO A 246 1.20 -2.62 -16.55
CA PRO A 246 2.51 -2.09 -16.92
C PRO A 246 2.48 -1.34 -18.25
N ARG A 247 3.20 -0.22 -18.33
CA ARG A 247 3.46 0.44 -19.60
C ARG A 247 4.57 -0.30 -20.34
N ARG A 248 4.37 -0.50 -21.64
CA ARG A 248 5.43 -0.86 -22.59
C ARG A 248 5.74 0.39 -23.42
N LEU A 249 7.03 0.62 -23.67
CA LEU A 249 7.47 1.70 -24.55
C LEU A 249 7.00 1.41 -25.99
N PRO A 250 6.54 2.44 -26.72
CA PRO A 250 6.12 2.30 -28.11
C PRO A 250 7.34 2.31 -29.05
N ILE A 251 8.23 1.32 -28.89
CA ILE A 251 9.48 1.18 -29.65
C ILE A 251 9.54 -0.17 -30.36
N GLU A 252 10.38 -0.25 -31.39
CA GLU A 252 10.68 -1.52 -32.05
C GLU A 252 11.24 -2.54 -31.05
N GLY A 253 10.80 -3.80 -31.19
CA GLY A 253 11.22 -4.90 -30.32
C GLY A 253 10.56 -4.92 -28.93
N ALA A 254 9.66 -3.98 -28.59
CA ALA A 254 9.01 -3.92 -27.27
C ALA A 254 8.18 -5.15 -26.89
N ASN A 255 7.80 -5.98 -27.87
CA ASN A 255 7.06 -7.23 -27.69
C ASN A 255 7.89 -8.47 -28.07
N ALA A 256 9.21 -8.33 -28.22
CA ALA A 256 10.10 -9.44 -28.56
C ALA A 256 10.13 -10.52 -27.46
N GLN A 257 10.52 -11.73 -27.85
CA GLN A 257 10.76 -12.81 -26.89
C GLN A 257 11.94 -12.43 -25.99
N GLY A 258 11.81 -12.59 -24.67
CA GLY A 258 12.82 -12.12 -23.71
C GLY A 258 12.55 -10.71 -23.15
N VAL A 259 11.44 -10.06 -23.52
CA VAL A 259 10.98 -8.80 -22.91
C VAL A 259 9.88 -9.05 -21.87
N TYR A 260 10.23 -8.79 -20.61
CA TYR A 260 9.40 -9.01 -19.44
C TYR A 260 8.86 -7.71 -18.84
N VAL A 261 7.83 -7.85 -18.02
CA VAL A 261 7.30 -6.82 -17.10
C VAL A 261 7.15 -7.47 -15.73
N MET A 262 6.78 -6.71 -14.70
CA MET A 262 6.50 -7.26 -13.37
C MET A 262 5.20 -6.66 -12.81
N ARG A 263 4.12 -7.44 -12.76
CA ARG A 263 2.84 -7.02 -12.15
C ARG A 263 2.08 -8.16 -11.47
N SER A 264 2.11 -9.34 -12.07
CA SER A 264 1.36 -10.53 -11.66
C SER A 264 2.28 -11.67 -11.24
N LEU A 265 1.73 -12.70 -10.59
CA LEU A 265 2.49 -13.94 -10.33
C LEU A 265 2.95 -14.60 -11.64
N GLN A 266 2.14 -14.56 -12.69
CA GLN A 266 2.52 -15.10 -14.01
C GLN A 266 3.76 -14.39 -14.58
N ASP A 267 3.86 -13.07 -14.39
CA ASP A 267 5.06 -12.31 -14.81
C ASP A 267 6.30 -12.76 -14.02
N ALA A 268 6.15 -12.94 -12.71
CA ALA A 268 7.22 -13.41 -11.83
C ALA A 268 7.69 -14.82 -12.20
N GLU A 269 6.76 -15.74 -12.45
CA GLU A 269 7.05 -17.10 -12.90
C GLU A 269 7.76 -17.11 -14.26
N SER A 270 7.27 -16.30 -15.21
CA SER A 270 7.85 -16.20 -16.55
C SER A 270 9.29 -15.67 -16.52
N LEU A 271 9.54 -14.65 -15.70
CA LEU A 271 10.88 -14.08 -15.50
C LEU A 271 11.81 -15.09 -14.82
N THR A 272 11.35 -15.74 -13.76
CA THR A 272 12.14 -16.76 -13.03
C THR A 272 12.47 -17.96 -13.91
N ALA A 273 11.53 -18.44 -14.72
CA ALA A 273 11.78 -19.51 -15.68
C ALA A 273 12.80 -19.10 -16.75
N ALA A 274 12.86 -17.82 -17.12
CA ALA A 274 13.85 -17.31 -18.06
C ALA A 274 15.24 -17.18 -17.44
N LEU A 275 15.34 -16.68 -16.20
CA LEU A 275 16.60 -16.61 -15.45
C LEU A 275 17.24 -17.99 -15.26
N LYS A 276 16.44 -19.04 -15.02
CA LYS A 276 16.95 -20.42 -14.85
C LYS A 276 17.51 -21.05 -16.13
N ARG A 277 17.21 -20.49 -17.31
CA ARG A 277 17.65 -21.05 -18.60
C ARG A 277 19.09 -20.69 -18.97
N ARG A 278 19.69 -19.68 -18.31
CA ARG A 278 21.06 -19.22 -18.58
C ARG A 278 21.78 -19.00 -17.26
N ALA A 279 23.05 -19.39 -17.18
CA ALA A 279 23.88 -19.00 -16.07
C ALA A 279 24.24 -17.51 -16.23
N ALA A 280 23.85 -16.67 -15.27
CA ALA A 280 24.15 -15.22 -15.22
C ALA A 280 23.86 -14.46 -16.54
N PRO A 281 22.61 -14.44 -17.04
CA PRO A 281 22.25 -13.68 -18.23
C PRO A 281 22.50 -12.18 -18.06
N LYS A 282 22.78 -11.48 -19.16
CA LYS A 282 22.79 -10.01 -19.20
C LYS A 282 21.36 -9.49 -19.20
N LEU A 283 20.96 -8.83 -18.12
CA LEU A 283 19.63 -8.25 -17.94
C LEU A 283 19.70 -6.73 -18.04
N VAL A 284 18.97 -6.17 -19.01
CA VAL A 284 18.73 -4.73 -19.08
C VAL A 284 17.38 -4.41 -18.45
N ILE A 285 17.36 -3.58 -17.42
CA ILE A 285 16.13 -3.04 -16.82
C ILE A 285 15.90 -1.64 -17.37
N ILE A 286 14.79 -1.43 -18.07
CA ILE A 286 14.42 -0.11 -18.58
C ILE A 286 13.54 0.57 -17.53
N GLY A 287 14.10 1.57 -16.84
CA GLY A 287 13.44 2.36 -15.81
C GLY A 287 14.15 2.29 -14.46
N THR A 288 14.51 3.45 -13.94
CA THR A 288 15.16 3.64 -12.63
C THR A 288 14.19 4.16 -11.56
N GLY A 289 12.91 3.75 -11.67
CA GLY A 289 11.89 3.94 -10.64
C GLY A 289 11.95 2.86 -9.56
N PHE A 290 11.04 2.92 -8.57
CA PHE A 290 11.03 1.99 -7.43
C PHE A 290 11.08 0.51 -7.86
N ILE A 291 10.15 0.06 -8.71
CA ILE A 291 10.12 -1.34 -9.17
C ILE A 291 11.42 -1.73 -9.89
N GLY A 292 11.96 -0.85 -10.73
CA GLY A 292 13.19 -1.13 -11.47
C GLY A 292 14.40 -1.31 -10.54
N LEU A 293 14.51 -0.47 -9.51
CA LEU A 293 15.55 -0.58 -8.49
C LEU A 293 15.37 -1.83 -7.62
N GLU A 294 14.15 -2.08 -7.10
CA GLU A 294 13.85 -3.27 -6.31
C GLU A 294 14.19 -4.56 -7.09
N MET A 295 13.75 -4.64 -8.35
CA MET A 295 14.05 -5.77 -9.23
C MET A 295 15.54 -5.88 -9.55
N GLY A 296 16.24 -4.76 -9.78
CA GLY A 296 17.67 -4.75 -10.00
C GLY A 296 18.42 -5.35 -8.81
N ILE A 297 18.10 -4.89 -7.60
CA ILE A 297 18.70 -5.37 -6.35
C ILE A 297 18.39 -6.87 -6.13
N ALA A 298 17.14 -7.26 -6.33
CA ALA A 298 16.68 -8.64 -6.14
C ALA A 298 17.34 -9.61 -7.13
N LEU A 299 17.58 -9.17 -8.37
CA LEU A 299 18.13 -9.99 -9.45
C LEU A 299 19.65 -9.90 -9.61
N ALA A 300 20.34 -9.00 -8.89
CA ALA A 300 21.79 -8.81 -8.97
C ALA A 300 22.60 -10.09 -8.71
N LYS A 301 22.04 -11.04 -7.94
CA LYS A 301 22.69 -12.34 -7.64
C LYS A 301 22.46 -13.39 -8.74
N HIS A 302 21.58 -13.11 -9.70
CA HIS A 302 21.11 -14.06 -10.71
C HIS A 302 21.42 -13.63 -12.14
N ALA A 303 21.77 -12.35 -12.36
CA ALA A 303 22.02 -11.76 -13.67
C ALA A 303 23.07 -10.63 -13.59
N ASP A 304 23.73 -10.32 -14.71
CA ASP A 304 24.52 -9.09 -14.88
C ASP A 304 23.57 -7.96 -15.25
N VAL A 305 23.28 -7.08 -14.29
CA VAL A 305 22.17 -6.11 -14.38
C VAL A 305 22.66 -4.72 -14.76
N THR A 306 22.08 -4.17 -15.82
CA THR A 306 22.22 -2.75 -16.21
C THR A 306 20.85 -2.07 -16.17
N LEU A 307 20.74 -0.98 -15.40
CA LEU A 307 19.55 -0.15 -15.32
C LEU A 307 19.67 1.09 -16.22
N LEU A 308 18.64 1.35 -17.01
CA LEU A 308 18.56 2.49 -17.91
C LEU A 308 17.58 3.53 -17.36
N GLY A 309 18.05 4.78 -17.21
CA GLY A 309 17.25 5.90 -16.71
C GLY A 309 17.20 7.06 -17.72
N GLN A 310 16.01 7.64 -17.93
CA GLN A 310 15.86 8.86 -18.73
C GLN A 310 16.29 10.13 -17.96
N THR A 311 16.23 10.07 -16.63
CA THR A 311 16.65 11.14 -15.71
C THR A 311 18.14 11.02 -15.41
N HIS A 312 18.74 12.04 -14.76
CA HIS A 312 20.17 12.05 -14.48
C HIS A 312 20.55 11.13 -13.32
N VAL A 313 19.61 10.92 -12.40
CA VAL A 313 19.73 10.00 -11.28
C VAL A 313 18.42 9.18 -11.15
N PRO A 314 18.45 7.99 -10.52
CA PRO A 314 17.24 7.25 -10.18
C PRO A 314 16.32 8.10 -9.30
N LEU A 315 15.01 7.87 -9.39
CA LEU A 315 14.01 8.51 -8.54
C LEU A 315 14.06 10.07 -8.53
N GLU A 316 14.66 10.71 -9.55
CA GLU A 316 14.81 12.17 -9.61
C GLU A 316 13.46 12.91 -9.49
N GLY A 317 12.42 12.40 -10.13
CA GLY A 317 11.06 12.96 -10.05
C GLY A 317 10.46 12.93 -8.64
N PRO A 318 10.31 11.75 -8.01
CA PRO A 318 9.69 11.66 -6.68
C PRO A 318 10.57 12.13 -5.52
N LEU A 319 11.91 12.01 -5.61
CA LEU A 319 12.81 12.24 -4.48
C LEU A 319 13.82 13.38 -4.68
N GLY A 320 13.97 13.90 -5.90
CA GLY A 320 14.95 14.93 -6.22
C GLY A 320 16.36 14.39 -6.45
N ARG A 321 17.25 15.26 -6.95
CA ARG A 321 18.59 14.87 -7.39
C ARG A 321 19.52 14.42 -6.27
N GLN A 322 19.51 15.14 -5.14
CA GLN A 322 20.39 14.83 -4.01
C GLN A 322 20.12 13.42 -3.46
N VAL A 323 18.86 13.13 -3.12
CA VAL A 323 18.45 11.81 -2.62
C VAL A 323 18.63 10.73 -3.70
N GLY A 324 18.23 11.01 -4.94
CA GLY A 324 18.40 10.05 -6.04
C GLY A 324 19.86 9.68 -6.30
N SER A 325 20.78 10.66 -6.27
CA SER A 325 22.22 10.42 -6.45
C SER A 325 22.78 9.58 -5.30
N GLY A 326 22.47 9.93 -4.05
CA GLY A 326 22.96 9.17 -2.89
C GLY A 326 22.44 7.74 -2.90
N LEU A 327 21.14 7.53 -3.14
CA LEU A 327 20.58 6.18 -3.25
C LEU A 327 21.25 5.35 -4.34
N GLN A 328 21.63 5.95 -5.48
CA GLN A 328 22.39 5.23 -6.49
C GLN A 328 23.74 4.77 -5.95
N THR A 329 24.49 5.66 -5.30
CA THR A 329 25.78 5.33 -4.67
C THR A 329 25.62 4.23 -3.62
N ALA A 330 24.67 4.37 -2.70
CA ALA A 330 24.39 3.39 -1.65
C ALA A 330 24.10 2.00 -2.23
N ILE A 331 23.28 1.94 -3.29
CA ILE A 331 22.94 0.69 -3.98
C ILE A 331 24.17 0.08 -4.66
N MET A 332 25.01 0.88 -5.32
CA MET A 332 26.21 0.41 -6.01
C MET A 332 27.30 -0.08 -5.05
N ASN A 333 27.37 0.49 -3.84
CA ASN A 333 28.28 0.00 -2.79
C ASN A 333 27.89 -1.40 -2.30
N GLU A 334 26.62 -1.76 -2.39
CA GLU A 334 26.07 -3.00 -1.88
C GLU A 334 25.85 -4.10 -2.92
N ARG A 335 25.62 -3.73 -4.18
CA ARG A 335 25.27 -4.65 -5.27
C ARG A 335 26.01 -4.25 -6.55
N PRO A 336 26.46 -5.23 -7.36
CA PRO A 336 27.18 -4.96 -8.61
C PRO A 336 26.22 -4.53 -9.74
N LEU A 337 25.47 -3.45 -9.53
CA LEU A 337 24.55 -2.88 -10.52
C LEU A 337 25.23 -1.80 -11.36
N ARG A 338 24.94 -1.79 -12.66
CA ARG A 338 25.38 -0.71 -13.56
C ARG A 338 24.21 0.23 -13.84
N PHE A 339 24.47 1.52 -13.78
CA PHE A 339 23.50 2.56 -14.12
C PHE A 339 23.94 3.28 -15.38
N MET A 340 23.02 3.46 -16.31
CA MET A 340 23.18 4.30 -17.49
C MET A 340 22.02 5.29 -17.51
N ASN A 341 22.28 6.48 -16.99
CA ASN A 341 21.32 7.54 -16.80
C ASN A 341 21.39 8.57 -17.93
N ALA A 342 20.36 9.43 -18.01
CA ALA A 342 20.18 10.41 -19.06
C ALA A 342 20.25 9.80 -20.47
N VAL A 343 19.60 8.65 -20.67
CA VAL A 343 19.55 7.96 -21.97
C VAL A 343 18.12 7.64 -22.37
N ASP A 344 17.85 7.68 -23.67
CA ASP A 344 16.60 7.23 -24.26
C ASP A 344 16.79 5.84 -24.90
N VAL A 345 15.83 4.95 -24.69
CA VAL A 345 15.82 3.66 -25.38
C VAL A 345 15.21 3.85 -26.76
N VAL A 346 15.98 3.55 -27.81
CA VAL A 346 15.54 3.72 -29.20
C VAL A 346 14.80 2.49 -29.67
N ARG A 347 15.38 1.29 -29.43
CA ARG A 347 14.82 0.00 -29.85
C ARG A 347 15.41 -1.15 -29.04
N ILE A 348 14.66 -2.24 -28.98
CA ILE A 348 15.14 -3.53 -28.48
C ILE A 348 15.53 -4.38 -29.69
N GLU A 349 16.79 -4.77 -29.73
CA GLU A 349 17.37 -5.51 -30.85
C GLU A 349 17.09 -7.01 -30.67
N THR A 350 16.68 -7.67 -31.75
CA THR A 350 16.41 -9.11 -31.74
C THR A 350 17.38 -9.91 -32.62
N ASP A 351 17.53 -11.20 -32.32
CA ASP A 351 18.13 -12.17 -33.22
C ASP A 351 17.15 -12.62 -34.32
N MET A 352 17.58 -13.54 -35.18
CA MET A 352 16.76 -14.08 -36.28
C MET A 352 15.53 -14.86 -35.81
N ASN A 353 15.50 -15.31 -34.55
CA ASN A 353 14.38 -16.04 -33.94
C ASN A 353 13.42 -15.12 -33.17
N GLY A 354 13.67 -13.80 -33.19
CA GLY A 354 12.87 -12.80 -32.49
C GLY A 354 13.13 -12.74 -30.98
N TYR A 355 14.24 -13.30 -30.49
CA TYR A 355 14.70 -13.16 -29.11
C TYR A 355 15.56 -11.92 -28.93
N VAL A 356 15.46 -11.28 -27.77
CA VAL A 356 16.35 -10.17 -27.39
C VAL A 356 17.82 -10.57 -27.54
N ARG A 357 18.60 -9.73 -28.23
CA ARG A 357 20.07 -9.78 -28.26
C ARG A 357 20.73 -8.53 -27.69
N GLY A 358 19.96 -7.46 -27.49
CA GLY A 358 20.46 -6.21 -26.93
C GLY A 358 19.45 -5.07 -26.96
N VAL A 359 19.90 -3.91 -26.50
CA VAL A 359 19.13 -2.67 -26.47
C VAL A 359 19.97 -1.56 -27.07
N THR A 360 19.42 -0.84 -28.03
CA THR A 360 20.05 0.35 -28.59
C THR A 360 19.51 1.59 -27.87
N VAL A 361 20.43 2.42 -27.39
CA VAL A 361 20.15 3.60 -26.56
C VAL A 361 20.83 4.83 -27.12
N GLN A 362 20.20 5.98 -26.94
CA GLN A 362 20.70 7.29 -27.32
C GLN A 362 21.01 8.09 -26.05
N PRO A 363 22.28 8.38 -25.73
CA PRO A 363 22.60 9.32 -24.67
C PRO A 363 22.02 10.70 -24.99
N ARG A 364 21.49 11.38 -23.97
CA ARG A 364 20.87 12.71 -24.12
C ARG A 364 21.88 13.85 -24.27
N ALA A 365 23.16 13.58 -24.04
CA ALA A 365 24.22 14.54 -24.31
C ALA A 365 24.28 14.83 -25.83
N ARG A 366 24.33 16.12 -26.19
CA ARG A 366 24.26 16.55 -27.58
C ARG A 366 25.45 15.99 -28.37
N GLY A 367 25.15 15.37 -29.51
CA GLY A 367 26.17 14.81 -30.41
C GLY A 367 26.69 13.42 -30.01
N SER A 368 26.16 12.81 -28.94
CA SER A 368 26.49 11.43 -28.61
C SER A 368 25.94 10.46 -29.66
N PRO A 369 26.69 9.45 -30.10
CA PRO A 369 26.18 8.41 -30.98
C PRO A 369 25.22 7.46 -30.24
N GLU A 370 24.40 6.72 -30.99
CA GLU A 370 23.69 5.57 -30.46
C GLU A 370 24.70 4.54 -29.92
N LEU A 371 24.35 3.88 -28.83
CA LEU A 371 25.14 2.83 -28.20
C LEU A 371 24.33 1.53 -28.18
N PHE A 372 24.99 0.42 -28.52
CA PHE A 372 24.41 -0.91 -28.42
C PHE A 372 24.85 -1.58 -27.11
N LEU A 373 23.88 -2.00 -26.30
CA LEU A 373 24.09 -2.76 -25.08
C LEU A 373 23.67 -4.20 -25.32
N GLN A 374 24.60 -5.15 -25.25
CA GLN A 374 24.25 -6.57 -25.33
C GLN A 374 23.38 -6.99 -24.14
N ALA A 375 22.29 -7.68 -24.41
CA ALA A 375 21.36 -8.18 -23.41
C ALA A 375 20.77 -9.51 -23.86
N ASP A 376 20.58 -10.43 -22.92
CA ASP A 376 19.83 -11.67 -23.15
C ASP A 376 18.34 -11.49 -22.83
N MET A 377 18.04 -10.52 -21.96
CA MET A 377 16.72 -10.27 -21.41
C MET A 377 16.52 -8.78 -21.16
N VAL A 378 15.28 -8.32 -21.29
CA VAL A 378 14.87 -6.96 -20.92
C VAL A 378 13.74 -7.03 -19.92
N LEU A 379 13.82 -6.25 -18.83
CA LEU A 379 12.70 -5.99 -17.93
C LEU A 379 12.23 -4.54 -18.11
N MET A 380 11.01 -4.35 -18.59
CA MET A 380 10.42 -3.01 -18.72
C MET A 380 9.75 -2.60 -17.41
N SER A 381 10.37 -1.64 -16.72
CA SER A 381 9.85 -0.97 -15.52
C SER A 381 9.53 0.50 -15.82
N THR A 382 8.81 0.75 -16.91
CA THR A 382 8.57 2.11 -17.46
C THR A 382 7.31 2.79 -16.92
N GLY A 383 6.91 2.44 -15.70
CA GLY A 383 5.69 2.91 -15.05
C GLY A 383 4.44 2.10 -15.44
N ALA A 384 3.29 2.57 -14.98
CA ALA A 384 2.01 1.88 -15.15
C ALA A 384 0.93 2.83 -15.69
N ARG A 385 -0.16 2.26 -16.22
CA ARG A 385 -1.35 3.01 -16.64
C ARG A 385 -2.61 2.37 -16.03
N PRO A 386 -3.67 3.16 -15.78
CA PRO A 386 -4.94 2.62 -15.31
C PRO A 386 -5.46 1.48 -16.20
N ALA A 387 -5.95 0.40 -15.58
CA ALA A 387 -6.56 -0.75 -16.25
C ALA A 387 -8.03 -0.46 -16.59
N THR A 388 -8.25 0.54 -17.45
CA THR A 388 -9.58 1.12 -17.74
C THR A 388 -10.02 0.93 -19.19
N ASP A 389 -9.30 0.14 -19.99
CA ASP A 389 -9.57 -0.01 -21.42
C ASP A 389 -11.00 -0.47 -21.72
N PHE A 390 -11.57 -1.35 -20.88
CA PHE A 390 -12.94 -1.83 -21.02
C PHE A 390 -14.01 -0.73 -20.84
N LEU A 391 -13.68 0.37 -20.14
CA LEU A 391 -14.57 1.51 -19.98
C LEU A 391 -14.72 2.30 -21.28
N ARG A 392 -13.75 2.21 -22.20
CA ARG A 392 -13.87 2.83 -23.53
C ARG A 392 -14.99 2.22 -24.37
N ASN A 393 -15.33 0.95 -24.09
CA ASN A 393 -16.47 0.27 -24.70
C ASN A 393 -17.79 0.53 -23.97
N SER A 394 -17.80 1.39 -22.94
CA SER A 394 -18.94 1.62 -22.05
C SER A 394 -19.56 3.01 -22.31
N PRO A 395 -20.44 3.17 -23.31
CA PRO A 395 -20.89 4.50 -23.78
C PRO A 395 -21.69 5.29 -22.73
N SER A 396 -22.26 4.63 -21.72
CA SER A 396 -22.94 5.26 -20.61
C SER A 396 -22.00 5.68 -19.47
N PHE A 397 -20.72 5.30 -19.53
CA PHE A 397 -19.74 5.62 -18.51
C PHE A 397 -19.17 7.04 -18.74
N PRO A 398 -18.91 7.83 -17.67
CA PRO A 398 -18.28 9.14 -17.80
C PRO A 398 -16.94 9.09 -18.53
N ALA A 399 -16.58 10.20 -19.17
CA ALA A 399 -15.29 10.31 -19.85
C ALA A 399 -14.12 10.08 -18.87
N LEU A 400 -13.12 9.34 -19.32
CA LEU A 400 -11.86 9.14 -18.60
C LEU A 400 -10.98 10.40 -18.73
N ARG A 401 -10.09 10.61 -17.76
CA ARG A 401 -9.05 11.62 -17.85
C ARG A 401 -8.05 11.29 -18.98
N PRO A 402 -7.22 12.25 -19.44
CA PRO A 402 -6.25 11.99 -20.52
C PRO A 402 -5.28 10.84 -20.24
N ASP A 403 -4.92 10.60 -18.98
CA ASP A 403 -4.06 9.48 -18.57
C ASP A 403 -4.80 8.13 -18.45
N GLY A 404 -6.10 8.11 -18.74
CA GLY A 404 -6.98 6.95 -18.67
C GLY A 404 -7.61 6.70 -17.29
N SER A 405 -7.40 7.57 -16.31
CA SER A 405 -7.95 7.38 -14.96
C SER A 405 -9.43 7.76 -14.85
N VAL A 406 -10.10 7.18 -13.86
CA VAL A 406 -11.48 7.46 -13.50
C VAL A 406 -11.48 8.58 -12.46
N GLU A 407 -12.16 9.68 -12.77
CA GLU A 407 -12.29 10.79 -11.83
C GLU A 407 -13.40 10.52 -10.80
N VAL A 408 -13.05 10.68 -9.52
CA VAL A 408 -13.97 10.47 -8.39
C VAL A 408 -14.13 11.73 -7.56
N ASP A 409 -15.23 11.83 -6.83
CA ASP A 409 -15.43 12.86 -5.82
C ASP A 409 -14.61 12.58 -4.55
N SER A 410 -14.69 13.49 -3.57
CA SER A 410 -13.97 13.34 -2.30
C SER A 410 -14.48 12.18 -1.44
N ALA A 411 -15.54 11.51 -1.85
CA ALA A 411 -16.11 10.31 -1.25
C ALA A 411 -15.83 9.04 -2.07
N LEU A 412 -14.93 9.13 -3.05
CA LEU A 412 -14.53 8.04 -3.95
C LEU A 412 -15.66 7.52 -4.85
N ARG A 413 -16.73 8.29 -5.04
CA ARG A 413 -17.78 7.99 -6.02
C ARG A 413 -17.36 8.50 -7.38
N VAL A 414 -17.57 7.71 -8.43
CA VAL A 414 -17.33 8.16 -9.81
C VAL A 414 -18.21 9.37 -10.09
N ASN A 415 -17.60 10.45 -10.60
CA ASN A 415 -18.31 11.69 -10.88
C ASN A 415 -19.50 11.43 -11.82
N GLY A 416 -20.69 11.92 -11.42
CA GLY A 416 -21.94 11.70 -12.14
C GLY A 416 -22.67 10.38 -11.82
N LEU A 417 -22.07 9.46 -11.05
CA LEU A 417 -22.65 8.14 -10.75
C LEU A 417 -22.70 7.85 -9.24
N ARG A 418 -23.82 8.19 -8.58
CA ARG A 418 -24.01 8.06 -7.12
C ARG A 418 -23.93 6.63 -6.54
N HIS A 419 -23.90 5.60 -7.38
CA HIS A 419 -23.88 4.19 -6.97
C HIS A 419 -22.65 3.44 -7.47
N VAL A 420 -21.71 4.16 -8.09
CA VAL A 420 -20.47 3.59 -8.61
C VAL A 420 -19.30 4.26 -7.88
N TYR A 421 -18.42 3.45 -7.32
CA TYR A 421 -17.20 3.89 -6.66
C TYR A 421 -15.99 3.46 -7.50
N ALA A 422 -14.87 4.16 -7.37
CA ALA A 422 -13.59 3.72 -7.91
C ALA A 422 -12.48 3.95 -6.89
N GLY A 423 -11.55 2.99 -6.77
CA GLY A 423 -10.46 3.04 -5.82
C GLY A 423 -9.16 2.47 -6.36
N GLY A 424 -8.06 2.65 -5.62
CA GLY A 424 -6.72 2.25 -6.02
C GLY A 424 -6.21 2.96 -7.28
N ASP A 425 -5.30 2.30 -8.01
CA ASP A 425 -4.49 2.92 -9.06
C ASP A 425 -5.29 3.54 -10.23
N ILE A 426 -6.57 3.16 -10.41
CA ILE A 426 -7.44 3.73 -11.45
C ILE A 426 -8.05 5.08 -11.08
N ALA A 427 -8.12 5.40 -9.79
CA ALA A 427 -8.90 6.52 -9.30
C ALA A 427 -8.05 7.79 -9.21
N ALA A 428 -8.51 8.84 -9.87
CA ALA A 428 -8.02 10.20 -9.68
C ALA A 428 -8.97 10.93 -8.72
N TYR A 429 -8.47 11.31 -7.55
CA TYR A 429 -9.27 11.85 -6.45
C TYR A 429 -8.80 13.25 -6.05
N PRO A 430 -9.70 14.11 -5.54
CA PRO A 430 -9.34 15.48 -5.16
C PRO A 430 -8.57 15.51 -3.84
N THR A 431 -7.57 16.39 -3.77
CA THR A 431 -6.84 16.78 -2.57
C THR A 431 -6.84 18.30 -2.42
N GLU A 432 -6.35 18.81 -1.29
CA GLU A 432 -6.15 20.25 -1.10
C GLU A 432 -5.26 20.88 -2.17
N ASN A 433 -4.35 20.11 -2.78
CA ASN A 433 -3.39 20.57 -3.78
C ASN A 433 -3.82 20.25 -5.23
N GLY A 434 -5.08 19.84 -5.44
CA GLY A 434 -5.62 19.46 -6.74
C GLY A 434 -5.92 17.97 -6.87
N VAL A 435 -6.28 17.54 -8.08
CA VAL A 435 -6.62 16.14 -8.36
C VAL A 435 -5.35 15.34 -8.60
N VAL A 436 -5.20 14.24 -7.85
CA VAL A 436 -4.03 13.35 -7.94
C VAL A 436 -4.47 11.92 -8.23
N ARG A 437 -3.53 11.12 -8.77
CA ARG A 437 -3.66 9.67 -8.92
C ARG A 437 -2.42 9.03 -8.32
N ILE A 438 -2.60 8.14 -7.35
CA ILE A 438 -1.50 7.57 -6.57
C ILE A 438 -1.54 6.05 -6.67
N GLU A 439 -0.40 5.46 -7.03
CA GLU A 439 -0.24 4.04 -7.35
C GLU A 439 0.43 3.30 -6.18
N HIS A 440 -0.18 3.37 -4.99
CA HIS A 440 0.39 2.81 -3.76
C HIS A 440 -0.58 1.87 -3.05
N TRP A 441 -0.02 0.81 -2.47
CA TRP A 441 -0.79 -0.23 -1.78
C TRP A 441 -1.61 0.33 -0.61
N ASN A 442 -1.02 1.19 0.23
CA ASN A 442 -1.73 1.85 1.32
C ASN A 442 -2.89 2.72 0.81
N VAL A 443 -2.68 3.53 -0.24
CA VAL A 443 -3.77 4.35 -0.83
C VAL A 443 -4.91 3.47 -1.34
N ALA A 444 -4.60 2.41 -2.09
CA ALA A 444 -5.61 1.47 -2.56
C ALA A 444 -6.37 0.81 -1.42
N SER A 445 -5.67 0.43 -0.35
CA SER A 445 -6.25 -0.19 0.84
C SER A 445 -7.16 0.79 1.61
N ASN A 446 -6.74 2.05 1.76
CA ASN A 446 -7.56 3.11 2.37
C ASN A 446 -8.77 3.51 1.52
N HIS A 447 -8.62 3.54 0.19
CA HIS A 447 -9.78 3.68 -0.70
C HIS A 447 -10.77 2.54 -0.44
N GLY A 448 -10.28 1.30 -0.32
CA GLY A 448 -11.09 0.15 0.05
C GLY A 448 -11.82 0.34 1.39
N LEU A 449 -11.09 0.71 2.44
CA LEU A 449 -11.65 0.92 3.79
C LEU A 449 -12.79 1.95 3.78
N GLU A 450 -12.59 3.12 3.17
CA GLU A 450 -13.61 4.18 3.13
C GLU A 450 -14.80 3.84 2.22
N ILE A 451 -14.57 3.17 1.08
CA ILE A 451 -15.65 2.64 0.23
C ILE A 451 -16.47 1.61 1.01
N GLY A 452 -15.82 0.70 1.74
CA GLY A 452 -16.48 -0.32 2.55
C GLY A 452 -17.34 0.29 3.66
N ARG A 453 -16.81 1.29 4.38
CA ARG A 453 -17.56 2.07 5.38
C ARG A 453 -18.79 2.74 4.79
N ALA A 454 -18.64 3.39 3.63
CA ALA A 454 -19.74 4.07 2.96
C ALA A 454 -20.84 3.09 2.52
N LEU A 455 -20.46 1.94 1.97
CA LEU A 455 -21.40 0.91 1.52
C LEU A 455 -22.12 0.22 2.68
N ALA A 456 -21.41 -0.03 3.79
CA ALA A 456 -21.98 -0.72 4.95
C ALA A 456 -22.92 0.16 5.78
N THR A 457 -22.56 1.43 5.96
CA THR A 457 -23.29 2.34 6.86
C THR A 457 -24.23 3.30 6.13
N GLY A 458 -24.10 3.43 4.81
CA GLY A 458 -24.77 4.47 4.02
C GLY A 458 -24.25 5.88 4.28
N ARG A 459 -23.24 6.06 5.15
CA ARG A 459 -22.67 7.37 5.49
C ARG A 459 -21.42 7.63 4.67
N VAL A 460 -21.45 8.70 3.89
CA VAL A 460 -20.34 9.11 3.03
C VAL A 460 -19.44 10.10 3.77
N ARG A 461 -18.12 9.94 3.67
CA ARG A 461 -17.12 10.80 4.30
C ARG A 461 -16.15 11.31 3.25
N THR A 462 -15.55 12.47 3.53
CA THR A 462 -14.42 12.98 2.77
C THR A 462 -13.19 12.12 3.04
N TYR A 463 -12.55 11.61 1.99
CA TYR A 463 -11.27 10.93 2.04
C TYR A 463 -10.17 11.93 2.43
N LYS A 464 -9.55 11.70 3.60
CA LYS A 464 -8.55 12.61 4.19
C LYS A 464 -7.21 11.92 4.51
N HIS A 465 -7.04 10.67 4.08
CA HIS A 465 -5.82 9.94 4.36
C HIS A 465 -4.64 10.58 3.62
N ILE A 466 -3.53 10.69 4.33
CA ILE A 466 -2.26 11.10 3.73
C ILE A 466 -1.58 9.83 3.18
N PRO A 467 -1.19 9.80 1.90
CA PRO A 467 -0.58 8.62 1.29
C PRO A 467 0.69 8.21 2.03
N VAL A 468 0.85 6.91 2.26
CA VAL A 468 2.08 6.29 2.74
C VAL A 468 2.56 5.25 1.73
N PHE A 469 3.86 5.11 1.54
CA PHE A 469 4.41 3.92 0.86
C PHE A 469 5.81 3.60 1.37
N TRP A 470 6.30 2.43 0.98
CA TRP A 470 7.64 1.97 1.30
C TRP A 470 8.28 1.27 0.09
N SER A 471 9.61 1.27 0.06
CA SER A 471 10.38 0.52 -0.94
C SER A 471 11.60 -0.13 -0.30
N GLY A 472 11.87 -1.38 -0.67
CA GLY A 472 13.06 -2.10 -0.22
C GLY A 472 14.21 -1.88 -1.20
N LEU A 473 15.12 -0.97 -0.87
CA LEU A 473 16.32 -0.69 -1.64
C LEU A 473 17.54 -1.33 -0.94
N THR A 474 18.59 -0.55 -0.66
CA THR A 474 19.66 -0.92 0.31
C THR A 474 19.07 -1.15 1.70
N SER A 475 18.18 -0.24 2.11
CA SER A 475 17.32 -0.36 3.29
C SER A 475 15.87 -0.02 2.91
N THR A 476 14.99 0.09 3.90
CA THR A 476 13.58 0.45 3.65
C THR A 476 13.43 1.97 3.58
N LEU A 477 13.16 2.47 2.37
CA LEU A 477 12.65 3.83 2.20
C LEU A 477 11.21 3.86 2.69
N ARG A 478 10.86 4.85 3.50
CA ARG A 478 9.48 5.13 3.90
C ARG A 478 9.11 6.52 3.48
N TYR A 479 7.86 6.71 3.07
CA TYR A 479 7.40 7.97 2.53
C TYR A 479 5.99 8.27 3.01
N ALA A 480 5.74 9.51 3.40
CA ALA A 480 4.40 10.03 3.68
C ALA A 480 4.17 11.35 2.95
N GLY A 481 2.96 11.54 2.41
CA GLY A 481 2.58 12.74 1.67
C GLY A 481 2.39 12.50 0.18
N THR A 482 2.15 13.57 -0.57
CA THR A 482 2.01 13.47 -2.04
C THR A 482 3.26 13.92 -2.78
N GLY A 483 4.05 14.81 -2.18
CA GLY A 483 5.19 15.49 -2.82
C GLY A 483 4.82 16.30 -4.07
N HIS A 484 3.56 16.31 -4.49
CA HIS A 484 3.19 16.85 -5.78
C HIS A 484 3.38 18.37 -5.80
N GLY A 485 4.29 18.84 -6.68
CA GLY A 485 4.59 20.25 -6.82
C GLY A 485 5.40 20.86 -5.68
N TYR A 486 6.19 20.07 -4.94
CA TYR A 486 7.20 20.63 -4.04
C TYR A 486 8.19 21.51 -4.84
N ASN A 487 8.73 22.54 -4.20
CA ASN A 487 9.75 23.43 -4.77
C ASN A 487 10.98 23.60 -3.87
N GLN A 488 10.95 23.01 -2.67
CA GLN A 488 12.06 23.03 -1.72
C GLN A 488 12.22 21.63 -1.14
N VAL A 489 13.48 21.23 -0.92
CA VAL A 489 13.84 20.00 -0.23
C VAL A 489 14.90 20.33 0.81
N TYR A 490 14.72 19.85 2.03
CA TYR A 490 15.75 19.83 3.07
C TYR A 490 16.07 18.37 3.39
N VAL A 491 17.35 18.03 3.36
CA VAL A 491 17.84 16.69 3.68
C VAL A 491 18.72 16.79 4.91
N ASP A 492 18.43 15.96 5.91
CA ASP A 492 19.24 15.79 7.11
C ASP A 492 19.71 14.32 7.18
N GLY A 493 21.02 14.13 7.32
CA GLY A 493 21.72 12.87 7.15
C GLY A 493 22.33 12.67 5.74
N GLU A 494 22.78 11.45 5.47
CA GLU A 494 23.62 11.11 4.32
C GLU A 494 22.91 10.10 3.39
N PRO A 495 22.34 10.54 2.25
CA PRO A 495 21.62 9.64 1.34
C PRO A 495 22.48 8.56 0.67
N ASP A 496 23.79 8.76 0.54
CA ASP A 496 24.75 7.78 0.01
C ASP A 496 25.13 6.67 1.01
N GLU A 497 24.91 6.91 2.29
CA GLU A 497 24.95 5.90 3.36
C GLU A 497 23.54 5.37 3.72
N ALA A 498 22.51 5.76 2.95
CA ALA A 498 21.13 5.34 3.17
C ALA A 498 20.57 5.70 4.57
N GLU A 499 21.11 6.71 5.23
CA GLU A 499 20.66 7.16 6.55
C GLU A 499 20.27 8.64 6.51
N PHE A 500 19.00 8.92 6.21
CA PHE A 500 18.54 10.30 6.02
C PHE A 500 17.05 10.47 6.30
N ILE A 501 16.67 11.73 6.50
CA ILE A 501 15.31 12.24 6.36
C ILE A 501 15.31 13.39 5.35
N ALA A 502 14.39 13.33 4.39
CA ALA A 502 14.17 14.37 3.40
C ALA A 502 12.77 14.95 3.57
N TYR A 503 12.68 16.26 3.79
CA TYR A 503 11.44 17.01 3.89
C TYR A 503 11.19 17.75 2.58
N TYR A 504 10.04 17.50 1.96
CA TYR A 504 9.62 18.12 0.70
C TYR A 504 8.56 19.17 1.01
N ALA A 505 8.84 20.43 0.63
CA ALA A 505 7.94 21.54 0.90
C ALA A 505 7.51 22.28 -0.37
N LYS A 506 6.33 22.86 -0.28
CA LYS A 506 5.80 23.83 -1.26
C LYS A 506 5.56 25.14 -0.54
N ASN A 507 6.36 26.15 -0.87
CA ASN A 507 6.31 27.47 -0.22
C ASN A 507 6.41 27.35 1.32
N ASP A 508 7.47 26.69 1.79
CA ASP A 508 7.78 26.47 3.21
C ASP A 508 6.81 25.53 3.97
N LYS A 509 5.66 25.15 3.39
CA LYS A 509 4.77 24.11 3.94
C LYS A 509 5.28 22.73 3.57
N VAL A 510 5.66 21.91 4.55
CA VAL A 510 6.01 20.50 4.32
C VAL A 510 4.77 19.74 3.84
N ILE A 511 4.90 19.06 2.70
CA ILE A 511 3.83 18.29 2.05
C ILE A 511 4.18 16.82 1.84
N ALA A 512 5.44 16.44 2.07
CA ALA A 512 5.86 15.07 2.16
C ALA A 512 7.18 14.92 2.95
N VAL A 513 7.43 13.70 3.40
CA VAL A 513 8.70 13.28 4.00
C VAL A 513 9.11 11.93 3.44
N ALA A 514 10.42 11.73 3.24
CA ALA A 514 11.01 10.43 2.97
C ALA A 514 12.06 10.12 4.04
N THR A 515 12.10 8.90 4.55
CA THR A 515 13.07 8.48 5.55
C THR A 515 13.71 7.16 5.20
N MET A 516 14.96 6.99 5.60
CA MET A 516 15.67 5.73 5.59
C MET A 516 16.52 5.68 6.87
N TRP A 517 16.40 4.59 7.64
CA TRP A 517 17.03 4.42 8.97
C TRP A 517 16.74 5.49 10.04
N LYS A 518 15.77 6.39 9.83
CA LYS A 518 15.32 7.41 10.80
C LYS A 518 13.94 7.12 11.41
N ASP A 519 13.60 5.85 11.68
CA ASP A 519 12.30 5.53 12.29
C ASP A 519 12.23 6.01 13.75
N PRO A 520 11.08 6.52 14.24
CA PRO A 520 9.75 6.56 13.61
C PRO A 520 9.42 7.91 12.92
N MET A 521 10.41 8.70 12.50
CA MET A 521 10.20 10.07 11.97
C MET A 521 9.10 10.20 10.93
N MET A 522 8.99 9.25 9.99
CA MET A 522 7.98 9.32 8.92
C MET A 522 6.57 9.33 9.49
N VAL A 523 6.25 8.47 10.47
CA VAL A 523 4.91 8.43 11.07
C VAL A 523 4.67 9.56 12.06
N GLN A 524 5.72 10.12 12.67
CA GLN A 524 5.61 11.34 13.46
C GLN A 524 5.22 12.53 12.56
N ALA A 525 5.92 12.70 11.44
CA ALA A 525 5.57 13.72 10.44
C ALA A 525 4.16 13.49 9.88
N LEU A 526 3.77 12.24 9.60
CA LEU A 526 2.41 11.88 9.20
C LEU A 526 1.37 12.35 10.21
N ALA A 527 1.56 12.04 11.50
CA ALA A 527 0.66 12.44 12.57
C ALA A 527 0.56 13.97 12.70
N LEU A 528 1.69 14.68 12.64
CA LEU A 528 1.72 16.14 12.67
C LEU A 528 1.05 16.77 11.44
N MET A 529 1.26 16.21 10.24
CA MET A 529 0.60 16.67 9.01
C MET A 529 -0.93 16.49 9.11
N GLN A 530 -1.41 15.34 9.58
CA GLN A 530 -2.84 15.11 9.78
C GLN A 530 -3.45 16.05 10.83
N ALA A 531 -2.70 16.38 11.89
CA ALA A 531 -3.13 17.31 12.92
C ALA A 531 -3.04 18.79 12.49
N GLY A 532 -2.52 19.10 11.29
CA GLY A 532 -2.30 20.47 10.83
C GLY A 532 -1.18 21.21 11.59
N LYS A 533 -0.22 20.45 12.13
CA LYS A 533 0.83 20.91 13.04
C LYS A 533 2.24 20.70 12.54
N MET A 534 2.39 20.16 11.33
CA MET A 534 3.71 20.00 10.73
C MET A 534 4.40 21.38 10.65
N PRO A 535 5.59 21.57 11.24
CA PRO A 535 6.29 22.84 11.19
C PRO A 535 6.65 23.23 9.75
N LYS A 536 6.93 24.52 9.57
CA LYS A 536 7.50 25.03 8.33
C LYS A 536 8.90 24.44 8.09
N LEU A 537 9.26 24.27 6.82
CA LEU A 537 10.57 23.72 6.44
C LEU A 537 11.71 24.55 7.01
N SER A 538 11.60 25.88 6.99
CA SER A 538 12.58 26.81 7.54
C SER A 538 12.86 26.61 9.04
N VAL A 539 11.85 26.20 9.81
CA VAL A 539 12.00 25.93 11.25
C VAL A 539 12.68 24.58 11.47
N ILE A 540 12.34 23.57 10.66
CA ILE A 540 13.00 22.26 10.71
C ILE A 540 14.48 22.39 10.32
N ALA A 541 14.76 23.12 9.24
CA ALA A 541 16.13 23.38 8.78
C ALA A 541 16.97 24.20 9.78
N ALA A 542 16.31 24.92 10.70
CA ALA A 542 16.98 25.60 11.81
C ALA A 542 17.26 24.68 13.03
N GLY A 543 16.98 23.38 12.93
CA GLY A 543 17.33 22.37 13.94
C GLY A 543 16.18 21.90 14.83
N LEU A 544 14.92 22.18 14.48
CA LEU A 544 13.77 21.66 15.25
C LEU A 544 13.61 20.14 15.06
N ASP A 545 13.72 19.38 16.15
CA ASP A 545 13.35 17.97 16.18
C ASP A 545 11.84 17.77 16.30
N ILE A 546 11.24 17.18 15.27
CA ILE A 546 9.80 16.93 15.22
C ILE A 546 9.30 15.88 16.23
N MET A 547 10.18 15.04 16.82
CA MET A 547 9.78 14.12 17.90
C MET A 547 9.36 14.85 19.16
N THR A 548 9.88 16.06 19.37
CA THR A 548 9.55 16.87 20.56
C THR A 548 8.14 17.46 20.50
N LEU A 549 7.45 17.33 19.36
CA LEU A 549 6.16 17.96 19.10
C LEU A 549 4.99 17.02 19.42
N SER A 550 3.98 17.56 20.11
CA SER A 550 2.72 16.87 20.41
C SER A 550 1.64 17.15 19.36
N THR A 551 0.78 16.16 19.12
CA THR A 551 -0.43 16.29 18.28
C THR A 551 -1.60 16.97 19.01
N ALA A 552 -1.52 17.21 20.32
CA ALA A 552 -2.62 17.67 21.18
C ALA A 552 -3.08 19.08 20.83
N PRO A 553 -4.36 19.36 20.59
CA PRO A 553 -4.81 20.70 20.24
C PRO A 553 -4.24 21.74 21.23
N VAL A 554 -3.75 22.87 20.71
CA VAL A 554 -3.31 23.97 21.57
C VAL A 554 -4.50 24.35 22.43
N ARG A 555 -4.44 24.10 23.75
CA ARG A 555 -5.49 24.58 24.66
C ARG A 555 -5.51 26.10 24.47
N ARG A 556 -6.60 26.62 23.90
CA ARG A 556 -6.89 28.05 24.06
C ARG A 556 -7.11 28.23 25.56
N LEU A 557 -6.13 28.86 26.21
CA LEU A 557 -6.23 29.29 27.60
C LEU A 557 -7.44 30.20 27.77
#